data_AF-A0A919YUZ7-F1
#
_entry.id   AF-A0A919YUZ7-F1
#
_cell.length_a   1.000
_cell.length_b   1.000
_cell.length_c   1.000
_cell.angle_alpha   90.00
_cell.angle_beta   90.00
_cell.angle_gamma   90.00
#
_symmetry.space_group_name_H-M   'P 1'
#
loop_
_entity.id
_entity.type
_entity.pdbx_description
1 polymer ?
#
loop_
_entity_poly.entity_id
_entity_poly.type
_entity_poly.pdbx_seq_one_letter_code
_entity_poly.pdbx_strand_id
1 'polypeptide(L)' 'MKEEIRSKVSTLVSEVLQIPVSANLNLTRNTTAQWDSLKHLELILVLEEEFQVRFSAEQTANIQSLEDIVAILGGS' A
#
# COMPACT_ATOMS: atom_id res chain seq x y z
N MET A 1 15.19 2.60 7.07
CA MET A 1 14.54 1.46 6.39
C MET A 1 13.02 1.46 6.52
N LYS A 2 12.39 1.08 7.65
CA LYS A 2 10.91 1.05 7.73
C LYS A 2 10.24 2.42 7.49
N GLU A 3 10.83 3.50 7.97
CA GLU A 3 10.32 4.86 7.74
C GLU A 3 10.41 5.30 6.27
N GLU A 4 11.49 4.92 5.56
CA GLU A 4 11.66 5.21 4.14
C GLU A 4 10.66 4.44 3.28
N ILE A 5 10.45 3.15 3.58
CA ILE A 5 9.43 2.32 2.93
C ILE A 5 8.05 2.91 3.17
N ARG A 6 7.74 3.29 4.41
CA ARG A 6 6.46 3.91 4.76
C ARG A 6 6.22 5.21 3.99
N SER A 7 7.23 6.07 3.90
CA SER A 7 7.14 7.31 3.13
C SER A 7 6.86 7.05 1.65
N LYS A 8 7.59 6.11 1.04
CA LYS A 8 7.35 5.72 -0.35
C LYS A 8 5.95 5.13 -0.56
N VAL A 9 5.56 4.15 0.25
CA VAL A 9 4.22 3.54 0.19
C VAL A 9 3.14 4.60 0.34
N SER A 10 3.26 5.54 1.29
CA SER A 10 2.28 6.61 1.45
C SER A 10 2.15 7.51 0.22
N THR A 11 3.25 7.76 -0.48
CA THR A 11 3.26 8.54 -1.72
C THR A 11 2.51 7.78 -2.82
N LEU A 12 2.86 6.52 -3.04
CA LEU A 12 2.21 5.68 -4.06
C LEU A 12 0.72 5.48 -3.79
N VAL A 13 0.33 5.27 -2.52
CA VAL A 13 -1.07 5.19 -2.12
C VAL A 13 -1.78 6.52 -2.38
N SER A 14 -1.13 7.65 -2.08
CA SER A 14 -1.68 8.99 -2.36
C SER A 14 -1.93 9.19 -3.85
N GLU A 15 -0.99 8.77 -4.70
CA GLU A 15 -1.09 8.86 -6.15
C GLU A 15 -2.17 7.92 -6.71
N VAL A 16 -2.19 6.66 -6.28
CA VAL A 16 -3.19 5.69 -6.77
C VAL A 16 -4.59 6.07 -6.33
N LEU A 17 -4.78 6.38 -5.04
CA LEU A 17 -6.09 6.71 -4.48
C LEU A 17 -6.52 8.16 -4.76
N GLN A 18 -5.64 8.98 -5.35
CA GLN A 18 -5.89 10.40 -5.66
C GLN A 18 -6.38 11.19 -4.42
N ILE A 19 -5.80 10.90 -3.27
CA ILE A 19 -6.10 11.56 -1.99
C ILE A 19 -4.81 11.90 -1.25
N PRO A 20 -4.80 12.96 -0.42
CA PRO A 20 -3.65 13.25 0.41
C PRO A 20 -3.49 12.18 1.49
N VAL A 21 -2.37 11.44 1.44
CA VAL A 21 -2.02 10.44 2.46
C VAL A 21 -0.74 10.87 3.14
N SER A 22 -0.84 11.13 4.45
CA SER A 22 0.33 11.41 5.28
C SER A 22 1.02 10.10 5.69
N ALA A 23 2.35 10.06 5.67
CA ALA A 23 3.13 8.90 6.10
C ALA A 23 2.79 8.43 7.53
N ASN A 24 2.31 9.31 8.42
CA ASN A 24 1.94 8.96 9.79
C ASN A 24 0.55 8.31 9.91
N LEU A 25 -0.28 8.36 8.87
CA LEU A 25 -1.63 7.81 8.87
C LEU A 25 -1.60 6.32 8.50
N ASN A 26 -2.20 5.46 9.32
CA ASN A 26 -2.53 4.11 8.87
C ASN A 26 -3.88 4.14 8.16
N LEU A 27 -3.81 4.21 6.83
CA LEU A 27 -4.98 4.22 5.99
C LEU A 27 -5.45 2.77 5.79
N THR A 28 -6.74 2.51 6.03
CA THR A 28 -7.33 1.17 5.84
C THR A 28 -8.32 1.17 4.69
N ARG A 29 -8.43 0.03 4.02
CA ARG A 29 -9.36 -0.19 2.92
C ARG A 29 -10.82 -0.02 3.36
N ASN A 30 -11.15 -0.47 4.57
CA ASN A 30 -12.51 -0.40 5.10
C ASN A 30 -12.96 1.04 5.40
N THR A 31 -12.04 1.93 5.79
CA THR A 31 -12.36 3.33 6.13
C THR A 31 -12.11 4.32 5.00
N THR A 32 -11.62 3.84 3.84
CA THR A 32 -11.24 4.70 2.72
C THR A 32 -12.06 4.35 1.49
N ALA A 33 -13.06 5.16 1.18
CA ALA A 33 -13.96 4.92 0.06
C ALA A 33 -13.24 4.85 -1.30
N GLN A 34 -12.16 5.62 -1.47
CA GLN A 34 -11.33 5.60 -2.67
C GLN A 34 -10.54 4.30 -2.85
N TRP A 35 -10.36 3.50 -1.79
CA TRP A 35 -9.63 2.23 -1.86
C TRP A 35 -10.57 1.08 -2.19
N ASP A 36 -11.15 1.12 -3.38
CA ASP A 36 -12.00 0.05 -3.89
C ASP A 36 -11.17 -1.14 -4.45
N SER A 37 -11.84 -2.16 -5.00
CA SER A 37 -11.17 -3.36 -5.54
C SER A 37 -10.25 -3.07 -6.74
N LEU A 38 -10.61 -2.13 -7.61
CA LEU A 38 -9.79 -1.75 -8.75
C LEU A 38 -8.54 -1.01 -8.29
N LYS A 39 -8.71 -0.01 -7.41
CA LYS A 39 -7.60 0.74 -6.84
C LYS A 39 -6.68 -0.11 -5.98
N HIS A 40 -7.21 -1.13 -5.32
CA HIS A 40 -6.40 -2.11 -4.62
C HIS A 40 -5.48 -2.86 -5.60
N LEU A 41 -5.99 -3.40 -6.71
CA LEU A 41 -5.15 -4.08 -7.70
C LEU A 41 -4.12 -3.15 -8.35
N GLU A 42 -4.53 -1.93 -8.71
CA GLU A 42 -3.63 -0.91 -9.26
C GLU A 42 -2.48 -0.59 -8.28
N LEU A 43 -2.79 -0.43 -7.00
CA LEU A 43 -1.79 -0.20 -5.96
C LEU A 43 -0.80 -1.36 -5.85
N ILE A 44 -1.28 -2.60 -5.86
CA ILE A 44 -0.40 -3.78 -5.81
C ILE A 44 0.55 -3.78 -7.00
N LEU A 45 0.06 -3.56 -8.23
CA LEU A 45 0.90 -3.54 -9.43
C LEU A 45 1.98 -2.46 -9.36
N VAL A 46 1.62 -1.25 -8.93
CA VAL A 46 2.57 -0.14 -8.76
C VAL A 46 3.62 -0.49 -7.69
N LEU A 47 3.23 -1.11 -6.58
CA LEU A 47 4.17 -1.53 -5.54
C LEU A 47 5.11 -2.66 -6.01
N GLU A 48 4.61 -3.62 -6.79
CA GLU A 48 5.43 -4.67 -7.39
C GLU A 48 6.51 -4.08 -8.31
N GLU A 49 6.13 -3.12 -9.15
CA GLU A 49 7.05 -2.44 -10.05
C GLU A 49 8.08 -1.60 -9.28
N GLU A 50 7.62 -0.76 -8.35
CA GLU A 50 8.49 0.17 -7.61
C GLU A 50 9.48 -0.53 -6.68
N PHE A 51 9.06 -1.61 -6.02
CA PHE A 51 9.91 -2.36 -5.08
C PHE A 51 10.56 -3.59 -5.73
N GLN A 52 10.28 -3.86 -7.01
CA GLN A 52 10.76 -5.04 -7.73
C GLN A 52 10.41 -6.36 -7.00
N VAL A 53 9.21 -6.41 -6.42
CA VAL A 53 8.69 -7.57 -5.67
C VAL A 53 7.51 -8.20 -6.41
N ARG A 54 7.07 -9.37 -5.96
CA ARG A 54 5.78 -9.94 -6.35
C ARG A 54 4.96 -10.30 -5.13
N PHE A 55 3.73 -9.81 -5.07
CA PHE A 55 2.77 -10.20 -4.04
C PHE A 55 2.05 -11.47 -4.49
N SER A 56 1.92 -12.44 -3.59
CA SER A 56 1.06 -13.58 -3.84
C SER A 56 -0.42 -13.16 -3.82
N ALA A 57 -1.29 -13.99 -4.39
CA ALA A 57 -2.74 -13.76 -4.30
C ALA A 57 -3.23 -13.72 -2.84
N GLU A 58 -2.62 -14.52 -1.97
CA GLU A 58 -2.90 -14.52 -0.54
C GLU A 58 -2.45 -13.21 0.13
N GLN A 59 -1.24 -12.71 -0.17
CA GLN A 59 -0.78 -11.43 0.36
C GLN A 59 -1.67 -10.28 -0.10
N THR A 60 -1.99 -10.26 -1.40
CA THR A 60 -2.91 -9.28 -2.00
C THR A 60 -4.25 -9.28 -1.27
N ALA A 61 -4.87 -10.44 -1.07
CA ALA A 61 -6.13 -10.55 -0.35
C ALA A 61 -6.05 -10.11 1.12
N ASN A 62 -4.89 -10.32 1.77
CA ASN A 62 -4.68 -9.96 3.17
C ASN A 62 -4.26 -8.49 3.39
N ILE A 63 -3.87 -7.75 2.34
CA ILE A 63 -3.55 -6.33 2.46
C ILE A 63 -4.85 -5.55 2.68
N GLN A 64 -5.06 -5.10 3.92
CA GLN A 64 -6.22 -4.29 4.30
C GLN A 64 -5.84 -2.87 4.73
N SER A 65 -4.55 -2.62 4.93
CA SER A 65 -4.03 -1.38 5.50
C SER A 65 -2.68 -1.00 4.90
N LEU A 66 -2.32 0.27 5.01
CA LEU A 66 -0.98 0.74 4.66
C LEU A 66 0.09 0.04 5.52
N GLU A 67 -0.20 -0.21 6.80
CA GLU A 67 0.70 -0.96 7.68
C GLU A 67 0.96 -2.40 7.19
N ASP A 68 -0.02 -3.10 6.62
CA ASP A 68 0.17 -4.46 6.08
C ASP A 68 1.23 -4.46 4.96
N ILE A 69 1.14 -3.47 4.06
CA ILE A 69 2.08 -3.29 2.96
C ILE A 69 3.49 -3.02 3.49
N VAL A 70 3.60 -2.09 4.44
CA VAL A 70 4.90 -1.73 5.04
C VAL A 70 5.49 -2.90 5.83
N ALA A 71 4.66 -3.73 6.48
CA ALA A 71 5.12 -4.93 7.17
C ALA A 71 5.67 -5.97 6.20
N ILE A 72 5.00 -6.21 5.08
CA ILE A 72 5.44 -7.15 4.04
C ILE A 72 6.76 -6.69 3.40
N LEU A 73 6.85 -5.41 3.03
CA LEU A 73 8.04 -4.84 2.36
C LEU A 73 9.20 -4.57 3.32
N GLY A 74 8.91 -4.24 4.57
CA GLY A 74 9.89 -3.83 5.57
C GLY A 74 10.71 -4.96 6.15
N GLY A 75 10.29 -6.21 5.98
CA GLY A 75 10.86 -7.38 6.65
C GLY A 75 10.68 -7.30 8.17
N SER A 76 10.58 -8.45 8.84
CA SER A 76 10.58 -8.53 10.29
C SER A 76 11.84 -7.90 10.88
#